data_AF-A0AA88V1W6-F1
#
_entry.id   AF-A0AA88V1W6-F1
#
_cell.length_a   1.000
_cell.length_b   1.000
_cell.length_c   1.000
_cell.angle_alpha   90.00
_cell.angle_beta   90.00
_cell.angle_gamma   90.00
#
_symmetry.space_group_name_H-M   'P 1'
#
loop_
_entity.id
_entity.type
_entity.pdbx_description
1 polymer ?
#
loop_
_entity_poly.entity_id
_entity_poly.type
_entity_poly.pdbx_seq_one_letter_code
_entity_poly.pdbx_strand_id
1 'polypeptide(L)'
;MGGSSRSNKEKSRRRYSPEDPLSDSDSVDASPPPRHSGKRSGSRSTCRRDSSDSDSSDRDRRRKRSASSSSRKITEEDVAEYLAKKAQKKALKVAKKLKSQMVSGYSNDSNPFGDANLNETFVWRKKIERDVTQGVPLDTFSIKAEKKRQRERMAEIEKVKKRREERAIEKAQHEEEMALLARERARAEFQDWEKKEEEFHFDQSKVRSEIRLREGRIKAIDVLSKHLEPSAFDIEINEPYMVFKGLTVKEMEELHEDIKMHLDLDRATPTHIQYWEVSSLSTLHIRFFVVVFSFFLSL
;
A
#
# COMPACT_ATOMS: atom_id res chain seq x y z
N MET A 1 48.16 26.73 16.94
CA MET A 1 46.75 26.28 17.10
C MET A 1 46.16 26.25 15.71
N GLY A 2 46.01 25.14 15.00
CA GLY A 2 45.56 23.82 15.44
C GLY A 2 44.09 23.68 15.06
N GLY A 3 43.80 23.44 13.78
CA GLY A 3 42.43 23.33 13.26
C GLY A 3 42.39 22.39 12.05
N SER A 4 42.14 21.12 12.35
CA SER A 4 42.26 19.97 11.46
C SER A 4 41.32 20.00 10.25
N SER A 5 41.92 19.74 9.08
CA SER A 5 41.26 19.27 7.87
C SER A 5 40.57 17.92 8.15
N ARG A 6 39.26 17.85 7.92
CA ARG A 6 38.51 16.59 7.89
C ARG A 6 37.77 16.47 6.56
N SER A 7 38.42 15.78 5.64
CA SER A 7 37.82 15.18 4.44
C SER A 7 36.70 14.24 4.85
N ASN A 8 35.47 14.45 4.37
CA ASN A 8 34.42 13.47 4.51
C ASN A 8 33.86 13.09 3.14
N LYS A 9 33.87 11.79 2.92
CA LYS A 9 33.78 11.06 1.66
C LYS A 9 32.32 10.96 1.22
N GLU A 10 32.00 11.51 0.06
CA GLU A 10 30.69 11.37 -0.59
C GLU A 10 30.34 9.89 -0.76
N LYS A 11 29.25 9.48 -0.11
CA LYS A 11 28.66 8.15 -0.27
C LYS A 11 27.40 8.31 -1.12
N SER A 12 27.57 8.03 -2.40
CA SER A 12 26.52 7.95 -3.43
C SER A 12 25.29 7.22 -2.89
N ARG A 13 24.18 7.95 -2.73
CA ARG A 13 22.85 7.40 -2.45
C ARG A 13 22.11 7.30 -3.78
N ARG A 14 22.08 6.08 -4.33
CA ARG A 14 21.23 5.74 -5.47
C ARG A 14 19.77 5.96 -5.09
N ARG A 15 19.12 6.83 -5.86
CA ARG A 15 17.71 7.20 -5.82
C ARG A 15 16.92 6.01 -6.40
N TYR A 16 16.14 5.31 -5.57
CA TYR A 16 15.23 4.25 -6.03
C TYR A 16 13.86 4.89 -6.28
N SER A 17 13.46 4.90 -7.56
CA SER A 17 12.15 5.31 -8.04
C SER A 17 11.22 4.10 -7.98
N PRO A 18 10.04 4.17 -7.34
CA PRO A 18 9.00 3.16 -7.50
C PRO A 18 8.13 3.55 -8.70
N GLU A 19 8.28 2.84 -9.81
CA GLU A 19 7.33 2.86 -10.92
C GLU A 19 6.24 1.83 -10.60
N ASP A 20 4.99 2.30 -10.50
CA ASP A 20 3.78 1.48 -10.66
C ASP A 20 3.64 1.05 -12.12
N PRO A 21 3.15 -0.18 -12.38
CA PRO A 21 2.04 -0.24 -13.31
C PRO A 21 0.92 -1.20 -12.88
N LEU A 22 -0.30 -0.68 -12.98
CA LEU A 22 -1.56 -1.40 -12.99
C LEU A 22 -1.86 -2.04 -14.36
N SER A 23 -2.78 -3.01 -14.33
CA SER A 23 -3.46 -3.70 -15.45
C SER A 23 -2.63 -4.79 -16.13
N ASP A 24 -3.12 -5.99 -16.40
CA ASP A 24 -4.46 -6.35 -16.87
C ASP A 24 -4.83 -7.82 -16.55
N SER A 25 -6.13 -8.12 -16.62
CA SER A 25 -6.65 -9.48 -16.64
C SER A 25 -6.26 -10.16 -17.95
N ASP A 26 -5.79 -11.41 -17.91
CA ASP A 26 -6.28 -12.39 -18.88
C ASP A 26 -6.09 -13.83 -18.41
N SER A 27 -7.15 -14.59 -18.61
CA SER A 27 -7.33 -15.97 -18.19
C SER A 27 -7.07 -16.84 -19.41
N VAL A 28 -5.96 -17.57 -19.46
CA VAL A 28 -5.79 -18.67 -20.41
C VAL A 28 -5.05 -19.85 -19.79
N ASP A 29 -5.77 -20.95 -19.81
CA ASP A 29 -5.38 -22.35 -19.71
C ASP A 29 -4.08 -22.68 -20.45
N ALA A 30 -3.13 -23.33 -19.77
CA ALA A 30 -2.05 -24.11 -20.39
C ALA A 30 -1.37 -25.04 -19.37
N SER A 31 -1.78 -26.30 -19.36
CA SER A 31 -1.12 -27.40 -18.63
C SER A 31 0.28 -27.70 -19.20
N PRO A 32 1.32 -27.91 -18.37
CA PRO A 32 2.60 -28.48 -18.82
C PRO A 32 2.63 -30.01 -18.71
N PRO A 33 3.38 -30.71 -19.60
CA PRO A 33 3.32 -32.16 -19.77
C PRO A 33 4.22 -32.94 -18.80
N PRO A 34 3.91 -34.22 -18.47
CA PRO A 34 4.79 -35.07 -17.71
C PRO A 34 5.76 -35.84 -18.62
N ARG A 35 7.04 -35.93 -18.22
CA ARG A 35 8.04 -36.82 -18.82
C ARG A 35 8.36 -38.01 -17.90
N HIS A 36 8.49 -39.16 -18.55
CA HIS A 36 8.67 -40.51 -18.02
C HIS A 36 9.99 -40.79 -17.28
N SER A 37 9.90 -41.59 -16.22
CA SER A 37 10.79 -42.74 -15.91
C SER A 37 10.01 -43.63 -14.93
N GLY A 38 9.58 -44.86 -15.19
CA GLY A 38 10.29 -45.98 -15.77
C GLY A 38 10.71 -46.94 -14.64
N LYS A 39 9.92 -47.99 -14.35
CA LYS A 39 10.32 -49.41 -14.29
C LYS A 39 9.31 -50.34 -13.59
N ARG A 40 8.94 -51.39 -14.34
CA ARG A 40 8.79 -52.82 -13.98
C ARG A 40 7.54 -53.32 -13.22
N SER A 41 6.59 -53.80 -14.03
CA SER A 41 6.07 -55.19 -14.09
C SER A 41 6.08 -56.07 -12.84
N GLY A 42 4.88 -56.51 -12.44
CA GLY A 42 4.65 -57.66 -11.57
C GLY A 42 3.17 -58.03 -11.53
N SER A 43 2.73 -58.84 -12.49
CA SER A 43 1.37 -59.34 -12.64
C SER A 43 1.02 -60.41 -11.59
N ARG A 44 -0.21 -60.38 -11.05
CA ARG A 44 -1.24 -61.46 -11.14
C ARG A 44 -2.19 -61.55 -9.93
N SER A 45 -3.44 -61.86 -10.30
CA SER A 45 -4.46 -62.67 -9.62
C SER A 45 -5.17 -62.16 -8.36
N THR A 46 -6.40 -61.71 -8.59
CA THR A 46 -7.65 -62.26 -8.03
C THR A 46 -7.55 -63.25 -6.86
N CYS A 47 -8.18 -62.93 -5.74
CA CYS A 47 -9.28 -63.73 -5.18
C CYS A 47 -10.01 -62.98 -4.06
N ARG A 48 -11.34 -63.04 -4.12
CA ARG A 48 -12.24 -62.86 -2.98
C ARG A 48 -12.05 -64.05 -2.05
N ARG A 49 -12.08 -63.86 -0.73
CA ARG A 49 -12.70 -64.81 0.22
C ARG A 49 -12.82 -64.20 1.62
N ASP A 50 -14.07 -64.10 2.02
CA ASP A 50 -14.61 -64.26 3.36
C ASP A 50 -13.93 -65.42 4.13
N SER A 51 -13.60 -65.19 5.40
CA SER A 51 -13.54 -66.25 6.41
C SER A 51 -13.51 -65.64 7.81
N SER A 52 -14.65 -65.74 8.49
CA SER A 52 -14.69 -65.95 9.93
C SER A 52 -13.78 -67.10 10.34
N ASP A 53 -12.98 -66.94 11.39
CA ASP A 53 -12.63 -68.07 12.25
C ASP A 53 -12.40 -67.61 13.69
N SER A 54 -12.83 -68.49 14.59
CA SER A 54 -12.86 -68.34 16.03
C SER A 54 -11.62 -68.99 16.65
N ASP A 55 -11.46 -68.72 17.94
CA ASP A 55 -10.76 -69.56 18.91
C ASP A 55 -9.22 -69.65 18.83
N SER A 56 -8.54 -69.16 19.88
CA SER A 56 -7.84 -70.09 20.77
C SER A 56 -7.18 -69.33 21.93
N SER A 57 -7.59 -69.74 23.13
CA SER A 57 -6.91 -69.65 24.43
C SER A 57 -5.43 -69.22 24.45
N ASP A 58 -5.14 -68.02 24.98
CA ASP A 58 -3.82 -67.66 25.53
C ASP A 58 -3.92 -67.51 27.06
N ARG A 59 -4.28 -68.63 27.71
CA ARG A 59 -4.27 -68.81 29.17
C ARG A 59 -3.04 -69.61 29.59
N ASP A 60 -1.81 -69.22 29.22
CA ASP A 60 -0.64 -69.90 29.80
C ASP A 60 0.67 -69.08 29.84
N ARG A 61 0.62 -67.86 30.38
CA ARG A 61 1.83 -67.11 30.76
C ARG A 61 1.88 -66.67 32.23
N ARG A 62 1.03 -67.25 33.09
CA ARG A 62 0.90 -66.86 34.51
C ARG A 62 1.49 -67.86 35.52
N ARG A 63 2.23 -68.88 35.08
CA ARG A 63 2.93 -69.82 35.96
C ARG A 63 4.41 -69.91 35.60
N LYS A 64 5.24 -69.00 36.15
CA LYS A 64 6.69 -69.18 36.45
C LYS A 64 7.34 -67.86 36.94
N ARG A 65 6.74 -67.21 37.96
CA ARG A 65 7.39 -66.08 38.67
C ARG A 65 7.34 -66.16 40.19
N SER A 66 6.84 -67.25 40.77
CA SER A 66 6.67 -67.41 42.22
C SER A 66 7.86 -68.07 42.95
N ALA A 67 9.06 -68.10 42.37
CA ALA A 67 10.24 -68.66 43.02
C ALA A 67 11.47 -67.73 42.87
N SER A 68 11.37 -66.52 43.42
CA SER A 68 12.50 -65.62 43.77
C SER A 68 11.94 -64.35 44.41
N SER A 69 11.16 -64.47 45.49
CA SER A 69 10.87 -63.32 46.37
C SER A 69 12.03 -63.16 47.34
N SER A 70 13.18 -62.77 46.81
CA SER A 70 14.27 -62.21 47.63
C SER A 70 13.88 -60.77 47.95
N SER A 71 13.77 -60.46 49.24
CA SER A 71 13.54 -59.12 49.78
C SER A 71 14.64 -58.17 49.31
N ARG A 72 14.43 -57.51 48.17
CA ARG A 72 15.26 -56.39 47.75
C ARG A 72 14.87 -55.20 48.61
N LYS A 73 15.78 -54.75 49.47
CA LYS A 73 15.66 -53.47 50.15
C LYS A 73 15.47 -52.40 49.07
N ILE A 74 14.32 -51.73 49.09
CA ILE A 74 14.03 -50.62 48.17
C ILE A 74 15.08 -49.55 48.45
N THR A 75 15.96 -49.33 47.49
CA THR A 75 17.00 -48.31 47.61
C THR A 75 16.40 -46.94 47.32
N GLU A 76 17.00 -45.87 47.84
CA GLU A 76 16.58 -44.49 47.52
C GLU A 76 16.67 -44.21 46.01
N GLU A 77 17.59 -44.89 45.33
CA GLU A 77 17.76 -44.86 43.88
C GLU A 77 16.55 -45.48 43.14
N ASP A 78 16.01 -46.61 43.63
CA ASP A 78 14.78 -47.21 43.09
C ASP A 78 13.55 -46.30 43.25
N VAL A 79 13.49 -45.52 44.34
CA VAL A 79 12.41 -44.55 44.59
C VAL A 79 12.49 -43.36 43.65
N ALA A 80 13.71 -42.83 43.43
CA ALA A 80 13.95 -41.74 42.49
C ALA A 80 13.62 -42.16 41.04
N GLU A 81 14.01 -43.37 40.64
CA GLU A 81 13.66 -43.93 39.34
C GLU A 81 12.14 -44.07 39.16
N TYR A 82 11.44 -44.55 40.19
CA TYR A 82 9.98 -44.70 40.15
C TYR A 82 9.29 -43.34 40.00
N LEU A 83 9.73 -42.34 40.75
CA LEU A 83 9.21 -40.96 40.65
C LEU A 83 9.50 -40.37 39.27
N ALA A 84 10.67 -40.61 38.70
CA ALA A 84 11.05 -40.13 37.38
C ALA A 84 10.19 -40.76 36.27
N LYS A 85 9.99 -42.09 36.32
CA LYS A 85 9.07 -42.80 35.41
C LYS A 85 7.63 -42.29 35.55
N LYS A 86 7.19 -41.93 36.76
CA LYS A 86 5.87 -41.34 37.01
C LYS A 86 5.75 -39.92 36.46
N ALA A 87 6.78 -39.09 36.61
CA ALA A 87 6.87 -37.74 36.06
C ALA A 87 6.85 -37.76 34.52
N GLN A 88 7.62 -38.65 33.91
CA GLN A 88 7.62 -38.83 32.45
C GLN A 88 6.26 -39.24 31.92
N LYS A 89 5.59 -40.22 32.56
CA LYS A 89 4.23 -40.61 32.17
C LYS A 89 3.23 -39.46 32.30
N LYS A 90 3.39 -38.58 33.30
CA LYS A 90 2.55 -37.37 33.45
C LYS A 90 2.83 -36.35 32.33
N ALA A 91 4.10 -36.03 32.07
CA ALA A 91 4.49 -35.10 31.01
C ALA A 91 4.05 -35.58 29.61
N LEU A 92 4.17 -36.87 29.31
CA LEU A 92 3.67 -37.45 28.05
C LEU A 92 2.15 -37.35 27.92
N LYS A 93 1.40 -37.51 29.02
CA LYS A 93 -0.06 -37.30 29.00
C LYS A 93 -0.42 -35.83 28.78
N VAL A 94 0.35 -34.91 29.34
CA VAL A 94 0.16 -33.46 29.15
C VAL A 94 0.44 -33.09 27.70
N ALA A 95 1.55 -33.56 27.13
CA ALA A 95 1.92 -33.33 25.74
C ALA A 95 0.86 -33.85 24.75
N LYS A 96 0.33 -35.05 24.99
CA LYS A 96 -0.76 -35.62 24.18
C LYS A 96 -2.06 -34.83 24.30
N LYS A 97 -2.39 -34.31 25.48
CA LYS A 97 -3.62 -33.51 25.70
C LYS A 97 -3.51 -32.07 25.21
N LEU A 98 -2.30 -31.53 25.11
CA LEU A 98 -2.03 -30.19 24.59
C LEU A 98 -1.65 -30.18 23.10
N LYS A 99 -1.73 -31.34 22.42
CA LYS A 99 -1.55 -31.46 20.98
C LYS A 99 -2.60 -30.59 20.28
N SER A 100 -2.17 -29.43 19.80
CA SER A 100 -3.02 -28.51 19.05
C SER A 100 -3.26 -29.08 17.66
N GLN A 101 -4.45 -28.88 17.10
CA GLN A 101 -4.75 -29.32 15.74
C GLN A 101 -4.03 -28.47 14.67
N MET A 102 -3.63 -27.24 15.03
CA MET A 102 -2.90 -26.33 14.15
C MET A 102 -1.86 -25.56 14.95
N VAL A 103 -0.65 -25.44 14.38
CA VAL A 103 0.43 -24.62 14.94
C VAL A 103 0.79 -23.56 13.90
N SER A 104 0.62 -22.28 14.26
CA SER A 104 1.04 -21.13 13.45
C SER A 104 0.47 -21.11 12.02
N GLY A 105 -0.72 -21.65 11.80
CA GLY A 105 -1.41 -21.68 10.50
C GLY A 105 -1.13 -22.91 9.64
N TYR A 106 -0.20 -23.79 10.06
CA TYR A 106 0.10 -25.02 9.35
C TYR A 106 -0.57 -26.22 10.04
N SER A 107 -1.13 -27.10 9.20
CA SER A 107 -1.56 -28.44 9.61
C SER A 107 -0.44 -29.44 9.39
N ASN A 108 -0.50 -30.55 10.10
CA ASN A 108 0.44 -31.66 10.00
C ASN A 108 0.52 -32.25 8.58
N ASP A 109 -0.57 -32.15 7.81
CA ASP A 109 -0.69 -32.63 6.43
C ASP A 109 -0.37 -31.55 5.37
N SER A 110 -0.21 -30.30 5.81
CA SER A 110 0.08 -29.14 4.94
C SER A 110 1.32 -28.40 5.44
N ASN A 111 2.33 -29.16 5.86
CA ASN A 111 3.63 -28.64 6.26
C ASN A 111 4.58 -28.56 5.05
N PRO A 112 5.05 -27.37 4.65
CA PRO A 112 5.97 -27.21 3.51
C PRO A 112 7.33 -27.91 3.68
N PHE A 113 7.69 -28.32 4.90
CA PHE A 113 8.94 -29.05 5.19
C PHE A 113 8.73 -30.57 5.33
N GLY A 114 7.51 -31.06 5.20
CA GLY A 114 7.21 -32.50 5.20
C GLY A 114 7.25 -33.19 6.57
N ASP A 115 7.30 -32.44 7.68
CA ASP A 115 7.27 -33.06 9.02
C ASP A 115 5.87 -33.55 9.39
N ALA A 116 5.77 -34.85 9.66
CA ALA A 116 4.53 -35.52 10.04
C ALA A 116 4.15 -35.39 11.54
N ASN A 117 4.87 -34.61 12.35
CA ASN A 117 4.60 -34.45 13.79
C ASN A 117 4.63 -32.98 14.25
N LEU A 118 4.35 -32.03 13.35
CA LEU A 118 4.41 -30.58 13.62
C LEU A 118 3.55 -30.14 14.82
N ASN A 119 2.43 -30.84 15.01
CA ASN A 119 1.48 -30.57 16.08
C ASN A 119 1.87 -31.18 17.44
N GLU A 120 2.87 -32.07 17.49
CA GLU A 120 3.28 -32.76 18.72
C GLU A 120 4.23 -31.93 19.57
N THR A 121 4.00 -31.93 20.89
CA THR A 121 4.88 -31.25 21.83
C THR A 121 5.99 -32.17 22.31
N PHE A 122 7.24 -31.74 22.15
CA PHE A 122 8.41 -32.52 22.53
C PHE A 122 8.56 -32.63 24.05
N VAL A 123 8.79 -33.86 24.55
CA VAL A 123 9.03 -34.14 25.97
C VAL A 123 10.48 -34.59 26.19
N TRP A 124 11.26 -33.75 26.87
CA TRP A 124 12.65 -34.07 27.19
C TRP A 124 12.75 -35.01 28.40
N ARG A 125 12.71 -36.32 28.12
CA ARG A 125 12.70 -37.39 29.15
C ARG A 125 13.87 -37.33 30.13
N LYS A 126 15.11 -37.15 29.62
CA LYS A 126 16.33 -37.00 30.43
C LYS A 126 16.33 -35.76 31.32
N LYS A 127 15.68 -34.68 30.88
CA LYS A 127 15.53 -33.47 31.70
C LYS A 127 14.59 -33.72 32.87
N ILE A 128 13.47 -34.40 32.63
CA ILE A 128 12.51 -34.75 33.70
C ILE A 128 13.16 -35.69 34.73
N GLU A 129 13.96 -36.67 34.30
CA GLU A 129 14.73 -37.54 35.23
C GLU A 129 15.68 -36.73 36.10
N ARG A 130 16.41 -35.77 35.51
CA ARG A 130 17.29 -34.86 36.23
C ARG A 130 16.52 -33.96 37.21
N ASP A 131 15.41 -33.38 36.78
CA ASP A 131 14.63 -32.46 37.60
C ASP A 131 13.97 -33.21 38.78
N VAL A 132 13.56 -34.47 38.58
CA VAL A 132 13.00 -35.30 39.66
C VAL A 132 14.07 -35.74 40.67
N THR A 133 15.27 -36.09 40.20
CA THR A 133 16.42 -36.40 41.09
C THR A 133 16.92 -35.18 41.85
N GLN A 134 16.72 -33.97 41.31
CA GLN A 134 16.97 -32.70 42.00
C GLN A 134 15.83 -32.26 42.94
N GLY A 135 14.77 -33.06 43.10
CA GLY A 135 13.68 -32.81 44.04
C GLY A 135 12.58 -31.87 43.54
N VAL A 136 12.51 -31.58 42.24
CA VAL A 136 11.42 -30.76 41.67
C VAL A 136 10.08 -31.50 41.82
N PRO A 137 9.03 -30.88 42.40
CA PRO A 137 7.79 -31.56 42.69
C PRO A 137 7.04 -31.94 41.42
N LEU A 138 6.45 -33.14 41.42
CA LEU A 138 5.68 -33.72 40.30
C LEU A 138 4.53 -32.84 39.79
N ASP A 139 4.07 -31.89 40.60
CA ASP A 139 2.97 -30.97 40.25
C ASP A 139 3.39 -29.90 39.23
N THR A 140 4.70 -29.64 39.11
CA THR A 140 5.25 -28.74 38.07
C THR A 140 5.06 -29.28 36.65
N PHE A 141 4.98 -30.61 36.49
CA PHE A 141 4.72 -31.27 35.21
C PHE A 141 3.23 -31.50 34.96
N SER A 142 2.36 -30.92 35.79
CA SER A 142 0.91 -31.01 35.66
C SER A 142 0.38 -30.17 34.50
N ILE A 143 -0.77 -30.56 33.96
CA ILE A 143 -1.46 -29.85 32.87
C ILE A 143 -1.76 -28.39 33.26
N LYS A 144 -2.07 -28.14 34.54
CA LYS A 144 -2.35 -26.79 35.05
C LYS A 144 -1.12 -25.88 34.99
N ALA A 145 0.06 -26.41 35.33
CA ALA A 145 1.33 -25.68 35.30
C ALA A 145 1.74 -25.35 33.86
N GLU A 146 1.61 -26.30 32.93
CA GLU A 146 1.95 -26.07 31.52
C GLU A 146 0.98 -25.08 30.85
N LYS A 147 -0.33 -25.18 31.13
CA LYS A 147 -1.32 -24.18 30.67
C LYS A 147 -1.04 -22.78 31.22
N LYS A 148 -0.53 -22.67 32.46
CA LYS A 148 -0.14 -21.37 33.04
C LYS A 148 1.04 -20.77 32.27
N ARG A 149 2.08 -21.57 31.98
CA ARG A 149 3.22 -21.14 31.16
C ARG A 149 2.81 -20.75 29.73
N GLN A 150 1.88 -21.47 29.14
CA GLN A 150 1.34 -21.13 27.82
C GLN A 150 0.60 -19.79 27.86
N ARG A 151 -0.21 -19.53 28.89
CA ARG A 151 -0.90 -18.25 29.07
C ARG A 151 0.08 -17.09 29.27
N GLU A 152 1.13 -17.28 30.06
CA GLU A 152 2.18 -16.27 30.24
C GLU A 152 2.89 -15.95 28.92
N ARG A 153 3.26 -16.98 28.13
CA ARG A 153 3.84 -16.79 26.79
C ARG A 153 2.90 -16.05 25.83
N MET A 154 1.61 -16.40 25.82
CA MET A 154 0.62 -15.72 24.96
C MET A 154 0.43 -14.26 25.38
N ALA A 155 0.40 -13.97 26.69
CA ALA A 155 0.29 -12.61 27.19
C ALA A 155 1.53 -11.76 26.85
N GLU A 156 2.72 -12.35 26.82
CA GLU A 156 3.93 -11.66 26.37
C GLU A 156 3.89 -11.35 24.87
N ILE A 157 3.45 -12.31 24.05
CA ILE A 157 3.24 -12.12 22.60
C ILE A 157 2.23 -11.01 22.33
N GLU A 158 1.12 -10.98 23.07
CA GLU A 158 0.08 -9.96 22.94
C GLU A 158 0.62 -8.55 23.25
N LYS A 159 1.42 -8.40 24.31
CA LYS A 159 2.10 -7.14 24.64
C LYS A 159 3.03 -6.68 23.52
N VAL A 160 3.78 -7.61 22.90
CA VAL A 160 4.65 -7.29 21.77
C VAL A 160 3.85 -6.91 20.53
N LYS A 161 2.74 -7.61 20.26
CA LYS A 161 1.84 -7.31 19.15
C LYS A 161 1.25 -5.91 19.30
N LYS A 162 0.72 -5.57 20.47
CA LYS A 162 0.18 -4.25 20.78
C LYS A 162 1.20 -3.14 20.51
N ARG A 163 2.45 -3.31 20.96
CA ARG A 163 3.53 -2.33 20.72
C ARG A 163 3.91 -2.18 19.22
N ARG A 164 3.66 -3.19 18.39
CA ARG A 164 3.91 -3.12 16.94
C ARG A 164 2.74 -2.46 16.23
N GLU A 165 1.53 -2.78 16.65
CA GLU A 165 0.30 -2.18 16.15
C GLU A 165 0.24 -0.69 16.45
N GLU A 166 0.56 -0.27 17.68
CA GLU A 166 0.68 1.15 18.06
C GLU A 166 1.66 1.91 17.15
N ARG A 167 2.85 1.36 16.90
CA ARG A 167 3.85 1.96 15.99
C ARG A 167 3.40 1.96 14.54
N ALA A 168 2.63 0.98 14.11
CA ALA A 168 2.10 0.92 12.75
C ALA A 168 1.00 1.96 12.55
N ILE A 169 0.12 2.12 13.56
CA ILE A 169 -0.94 3.14 13.55
C ILE A 169 -0.34 4.54 13.58
N GLU A 170 0.61 4.82 14.47
CA GLU A 170 1.30 6.11 14.55
C GLU A 170 2.01 6.45 13.23
N LYS A 171 2.70 5.46 12.64
CA LYS A 171 3.35 5.64 11.34
C LYS A 171 2.34 5.89 10.21
N ALA A 172 1.22 5.17 10.20
CA ALA A 172 0.18 5.33 9.17
C ALA A 172 -0.49 6.70 9.27
N GLN A 173 -0.80 7.17 10.48
CA GLN A 173 -1.35 8.51 10.72
C GLN A 173 -0.36 9.59 10.29
N HIS A 174 0.92 9.46 10.64
CA HIS A 174 1.95 10.41 10.24
C HIS A 174 2.16 10.41 8.71
N GLU A 175 2.13 9.24 8.07
CA GLU A 175 2.22 9.12 6.61
C GLU A 175 1.01 9.74 5.91
N GLU A 176 -0.20 9.57 6.45
CA GLU A 176 -1.42 10.19 5.95
C GLU A 176 -1.38 11.72 6.08
N GLU A 177 -0.99 12.25 7.24
CA GLU A 177 -0.82 13.69 7.46
C GLU A 177 0.21 14.29 6.49
N MET A 178 1.36 13.62 6.33
CA MET A 178 2.40 14.05 5.40
C MET A 178 1.95 13.97 3.93
N ALA A 179 1.16 12.97 3.57
CA ALA A 179 0.60 12.83 2.22
C ALA A 179 -0.44 13.92 1.91
N LEU A 180 -1.29 14.26 2.87
CA LEU A 180 -2.23 15.37 2.75
C LEU A 180 -1.50 16.70 2.56
N LEU A 181 -0.49 16.97 3.39
CA LEU A 181 0.30 18.20 3.29
C LEU A 181 1.07 18.27 1.95
N ALA A 182 1.61 17.14 1.47
CA ALA A 182 2.25 17.08 0.16
C ALA A 182 1.27 17.38 -0.98
N ARG A 183 0.04 16.87 -0.90
CA ARG A 183 -1.02 17.14 -1.88
C ARG A 183 -1.45 18.60 -1.86
N GLU A 184 -1.56 19.20 -0.68
CA GLU A 184 -1.88 20.63 -0.53
C GLU A 184 -0.78 21.51 -1.12
N ARG A 185 0.49 21.20 -0.83
CA ARG A 185 1.62 21.91 -1.45
C ARG A 185 1.60 21.79 -2.97
N ALA A 186 1.39 20.59 -3.51
CA ALA A 186 1.33 20.39 -4.96
C ALA A 186 0.18 21.20 -5.61
N ARG A 187 -0.97 21.32 -4.94
CA ARG A 187 -2.08 22.17 -5.41
C ARG A 187 -1.73 23.66 -5.39
N ALA A 188 -1.09 24.13 -4.32
CA ALA A 188 -0.67 25.52 -4.22
C ALA A 188 0.37 25.85 -5.31
N GLU A 189 1.37 24.98 -5.49
CA GLU A 189 2.35 25.13 -6.57
C GLU A 189 1.68 25.14 -7.94
N PHE A 190 0.72 24.25 -8.19
CA PHE A 190 -0.03 24.22 -9.45
C PHE A 190 -0.79 25.52 -9.71
N GLN A 191 -1.46 26.08 -8.72
CA GLN A 191 -2.16 27.37 -8.84
C GLN A 191 -1.19 28.52 -9.10
N ASP A 192 -0.02 28.52 -8.47
CA ASP A 192 0.99 29.55 -8.71
C ASP A 192 1.59 29.45 -10.12
N TRP A 193 1.68 28.24 -10.68
CA TRP A 193 2.08 28.03 -12.07
C TRP A 193 1.01 28.49 -13.05
N GLU A 194 -0.26 28.18 -12.80
CA GLU A 194 -1.40 28.60 -13.62
C GLU A 194 -1.46 30.14 -13.73
N LYS A 195 -1.33 30.85 -12.60
CA LYS A 195 -1.28 32.32 -12.59
C LYS A 195 -0.10 32.87 -13.39
N LYS A 196 1.10 32.28 -13.24
CA LYS A 196 2.29 32.69 -14.01
C LYS A 196 2.14 32.43 -15.50
N GLU A 197 1.44 31.37 -15.88
CA GLU A 197 1.13 31.06 -17.28
C GLU A 197 0.16 32.10 -17.86
N GLU A 198 -0.89 32.46 -17.13
CA GLU A 198 -1.82 33.53 -17.51
C GLU A 198 -1.10 34.89 -17.67
N GLU A 199 -0.26 35.26 -16.70
CA GLU A 199 0.58 36.47 -16.77
C GLU A 199 1.52 36.45 -17.98
N PHE A 200 2.16 35.31 -18.25
CA PHE A 200 3.03 35.15 -19.41
C PHE A 200 2.26 35.31 -20.73
N HIS A 201 1.07 34.71 -20.84
CA HIS A 201 0.22 34.88 -22.02
C HIS A 201 -0.21 36.32 -22.24
N PHE A 202 -0.47 37.05 -21.16
CA PHE A 202 -0.82 38.46 -21.20
C PHE A 202 0.35 39.35 -21.63
N ASP A 203 1.54 39.15 -21.06
CA ASP A 203 2.76 39.86 -21.45
C ASP A 203 3.12 39.57 -22.92
N GLN A 204 3.00 38.30 -23.36
CA GLN A 204 3.15 37.95 -24.77
C GLN A 204 2.15 38.67 -25.65
N SER A 205 0.89 38.79 -25.23
CA SER A 205 -0.13 39.54 -25.97
C SER A 205 0.24 41.01 -26.11
N LYS A 206 0.70 41.68 -25.03
CA LYS A 206 1.20 43.06 -25.07
C LYS A 206 2.35 43.23 -26.07
N VAL A 207 3.39 42.39 -25.97
CA VAL A 207 4.54 42.43 -26.87
C VAL A 207 4.14 42.20 -28.32
N ARG A 208 3.21 41.25 -28.57
CA ARG A 208 2.70 41.00 -29.93
C ARG A 208 1.91 42.19 -30.46
N SER A 209 1.11 42.84 -29.62
CA SER A 209 0.36 44.06 -29.97
C SER A 209 1.31 45.20 -30.33
N GLU A 210 2.37 45.42 -29.56
CA GLU A 210 3.40 46.42 -29.87
C GLU A 210 4.09 46.17 -31.22
N ILE A 211 4.44 44.92 -31.53
CA ILE A 211 5.04 44.56 -32.81
C ILE A 211 4.07 44.81 -33.97
N ARG A 212 2.79 44.44 -33.83
CA ARG A 212 1.75 44.65 -34.86
C ARG A 212 1.53 46.12 -35.15
N LEU A 213 1.51 46.96 -34.12
CA LEU A 213 1.41 48.42 -34.25
C LEU A 213 2.58 48.98 -35.05
N ARG A 214 3.81 48.51 -34.79
CA ARG A 214 5.01 48.93 -35.52
C ARG A 214 5.01 48.47 -36.99
N GLU A 215 4.48 47.30 -37.27
CA GLU A 215 4.43 46.69 -38.61
C GLU A 215 3.20 47.11 -39.42
N GLY A 216 2.28 47.89 -38.87
CA GLY A 216 1.05 48.34 -39.52
C GLY A 216 -0.02 47.26 -39.72
N ARG A 217 0.12 46.10 -39.05
CA ARG A 217 -0.84 44.98 -39.09
C ARG A 217 -1.77 45.01 -37.87
N ILE A 218 -2.46 46.13 -37.71
CA ILE A 218 -3.21 46.47 -36.50
C ILE A 218 -4.45 45.58 -36.37
N LYS A 219 -4.63 44.96 -35.20
CA LYS A 219 -5.89 44.29 -34.82
C LYS A 219 -6.78 45.20 -33.99
N ALA A 220 -8.06 44.84 -33.91
CA ALA A 220 -9.06 45.56 -33.12
C ALA A 220 -8.65 45.72 -31.64
N ILE A 221 -8.10 44.66 -31.02
CA ILE A 221 -7.61 44.71 -29.64
C ILE A 221 -6.47 45.72 -29.47
N ASP A 222 -5.55 45.80 -30.43
CA ASP A 222 -4.40 46.70 -30.36
C ASP A 222 -4.85 48.17 -30.36
N VAL A 223 -5.94 48.48 -31.08
CA VAL A 223 -6.55 49.82 -31.07
C VAL A 223 -7.19 50.11 -29.72
N LEU A 224 -7.93 49.16 -29.14
CA LEU A 224 -8.54 49.32 -27.82
C LEU A 224 -7.47 49.52 -26.74
N SER A 225 -6.44 48.67 -26.69
CA SER A 225 -5.33 48.78 -25.72
C SER A 225 -4.60 50.12 -25.82
N LYS A 226 -4.42 50.66 -27.03
CA LYS A 226 -3.80 51.98 -27.25
C LYS A 226 -4.62 53.15 -26.69
N HIS A 227 -5.95 53.04 -26.62
CA HIS A 227 -6.78 54.08 -26.03
C HIS A 227 -6.61 54.18 -24.50
N LEU A 228 -6.21 53.10 -23.83
CA LEU A 228 -5.88 53.13 -22.41
C LEU A 228 -4.43 53.58 -22.18
N GLU A 229 -3.49 53.01 -22.93
CA GLU A 229 -2.08 53.35 -22.87
C GLU A 229 -1.67 54.04 -24.18
N PRO A 230 -1.72 55.38 -24.24
CA PRO A 230 -1.23 56.12 -25.40
C PRO A 230 0.28 55.94 -25.50
N SER A 231 0.71 54.89 -26.21
CA SER A 231 2.10 54.68 -26.57
C SER A 231 2.60 55.78 -27.50
N ALA A 232 3.91 56.06 -27.47
CA ALA A 232 4.58 57.17 -28.16
C ALA A 232 4.55 57.14 -29.71
N PHE A 233 3.70 56.31 -30.32
CA PHE A 233 3.59 56.17 -31.77
C PHE A 233 2.38 56.95 -32.32
N ASP A 234 2.65 57.90 -33.23
CA ASP A 234 1.68 58.75 -33.94
C ASP A 234 0.89 57.99 -35.02
N ILE A 235 0.15 56.96 -34.61
CA ILE A 235 -0.91 56.37 -35.45
C ILE A 235 -2.21 57.09 -35.10
N GLU A 236 -2.86 57.72 -36.09
CA GLU A 236 -4.16 58.38 -35.96
C GLU A 236 -5.16 57.45 -35.25
N ILE A 237 -5.62 57.91 -34.09
CA ILE A 237 -6.56 57.17 -33.25
C ILE A 237 -7.94 57.31 -33.89
N ASN A 238 -8.40 56.27 -34.58
CA ASN A 238 -9.80 56.17 -35.00
C ASN A 238 -10.69 56.11 -33.76
N GLU A 239 -11.84 56.80 -33.81
CA GLU A 239 -12.79 56.84 -32.69
C GLU A 239 -13.12 55.41 -32.21
N PRO A 240 -13.19 55.14 -30.88
CA PRO A 240 -13.23 53.78 -30.33
C PRO A 240 -14.30 52.86 -30.92
N TYR A 241 -15.42 53.42 -31.36
CA TYR A 241 -16.53 52.67 -31.95
C TYR A 241 -16.32 52.27 -33.41
N MET A 242 -15.33 52.85 -34.12
CA MET A 242 -14.91 52.42 -35.46
C MET A 242 -14.21 51.08 -35.46
N VAL A 243 -13.65 50.65 -34.32
CA VAL A 243 -12.97 49.36 -34.18
C VAL A 243 -13.90 48.18 -34.49
N PHE A 244 -15.19 48.33 -34.21
CA PHE A 244 -16.19 47.29 -34.44
C PHE A 244 -16.76 47.26 -35.87
N LYS A 245 -16.46 48.28 -36.70
CA LYS A 245 -16.96 48.34 -38.07
C LYS A 245 -16.11 47.43 -38.98
N GLY A 246 -16.78 46.47 -39.63
CA GLY A 246 -16.15 45.59 -40.62
C GLY A 246 -15.52 44.32 -40.08
N LEU A 247 -15.62 44.05 -38.76
CA LEU A 247 -15.24 42.77 -38.18
C LEU A 247 -16.28 41.69 -38.50
N THR A 248 -15.80 40.49 -38.83
CA THR A 248 -16.64 39.30 -38.94
C THR A 248 -17.07 38.80 -37.56
N VAL A 249 -18.11 37.96 -37.51
CA VAL A 249 -18.60 37.39 -36.24
C VAL A 249 -17.48 36.65 -35.49
N LYS A 250 -16.64 35.90 -36.21
CA LYS A 250 -15.49 35.15 -35.63
C LYS A 250 -14.46 36.09 -35.00
N GLU A 251 -14.06 37.13 -35.72
CA GLU A 251 -13.10 38.13 -35.22
C GLU A 251 -13.66 38.90 -34.02
N MET A 252 -14.99 39.03 -33.92
CA MET A 252 -15.67 39.63 -32.78
C MET A 252 -15.68 38.70 -31.55
N GLU A 253 -15.71 37.37 -31.74
CA GLU A 253 -15.54 36.41 -30.63
C GLU A 253 -14.09 36.44 -30.14
N GLU A 254 -13.13 36.40 -31.05
CA GLU A 254 -11.69 36.53 -30.73
C GLU A 254 -11.41 37.84 -29.97
N LEU A 255 -11.97 38.95 -30.43
CA LEU A 255 -11.84 40.25 -29.75
C LEU A 255 -12.45 40.23 -28.34
N HIS A 256 -13.60 39.58 -28.15
CA HIS A 256 -14.22 39.45 -26.84
C HIS A 256 -13.37 38.58 -25.89
N GLU A 257 -12.78 37.50 -26.38
CA GLU A 257 -11.84 36.66 -25.61
C GLU A 257 -10.59 37.44 -25.21
N ASP A 258 -10.02 38.21 -26.13
CA ASP A 258 -8.88 39.09 -25.88
C ASP A 258 -9.20 40.19 -24.84
N ILE A 259 -10.40 40.81 -24.93
CA ILE A 259 -10.88 41.80 -23.95
C ILE A 259 -11.08 41.15 -22.57
N LYS A 260 -11.60 39.92 -22.52
CA LYS A 260 -11.81 39.19 -21.26
C LYS A 260 -10.47 38.92 -20.56
N MET A 261 -9.47 38.47 -21.31
CA MET A 261 -8.09 38.32 -20.83
C MET A 261 -7.54 39.61 -20.22
N HIS A 262 -7.79 40.77 -20.85
CA HIS A 262 -7.39 42.06 -20.30
C HIS A 262 -8.17 42.44 -19.05
N LEU A 263 -9.48 42.15 -18.96
CA LEU A 263 -10.28 42.42 -17.76
C LEU A 263 -9.79 41.62 -16.54
N ASP A 264 -9.37 40.38 -16.75
CA ASP A 264 -8.91 39.50 -15.68
C ASP A 264 -7.53 39.93 -15.12
N LEU A 265 -6.64 40.45 -15.97
CA LEU A 265 -5.23 40.74 -15.63
C LEU A 265 -4.89 42.24 -15.51
N ASP A 266 -5.58 43.12 -16.22
CA ASP A 266 -5.35 44.58 -16.23
C ASP A 266 -6.16 45.33 -15.17
N ARG A 267 -5.99 44.91 -13.91
CA ARG A 267 -6.68 45.51 -12.73
C ARG A 267 -5.89 46.66 -12.09
N ALA A 268 -4.93 47.22 -12.82
CA ALA A 268 -3.98 48.21 -12.29
C ALA A 268 -4.67 49.55 -11.92
N THR A 269 -5.67 49.97 -12.68
CA THR A 269 -6.44 51.19 -12.41
C THR A 269 -7.94 50.96 -12.53
N PRO A 270 -8.77 51.60 -11.69
CA PRO A 270 -10.22 51.46 -11.79
C PRO A 270 -10.77 51.99 -13.13
N THR A 271 -10.05 52.88 -13.80
CA THR A 271 -10.37 53.37 -15.15
C THR A 271 -10.13 52.32 -16.23
N HIS A 272 -9.08 51.49 -16.11
CA HIS A 272 -8.86 50.36 -17.02
C HIS A 272 -9.98 49.33 -16.90
N ILE A 273 -10.36 48.99 -15.67
CA ILE A 273 -11.43 48.01 -15.42
C ILE A 273 -12.74 48.48 -16.06
N GLN A 274 -13.16 49.72 -15.80
CA GLN A 274 -14.39 50.28 -16.39
C GLN A 274 -14.33 50.34 -17.92
N TYR A 275 -13.18 50.68 -18.49
CA TYR A 275 -13.00 50.71 -19.94
C TYR A 275 -13.16 49.31 -20.55
N TRP A 276 -12.51 48.29 -19.98
CA TRP A 276 -12.60 46.92 -20.47
C TRP A 276 -13.99 46.31 -20.27
N GLU A 277 -14.67 46.63 -19.16
CA GLU A 277 -16.08 46.26 -18.94
C GLU A 277 -17.00 46.86 -20.02
N VAL A 278 -16.88 48.16 -20.29
CA VAL A 278 -17.68 48.84 -21.32
C VAL A 278 -17.35 48.29 -22.71
N SER A 279 -16.08 47.98 -23.00
CA SER A 279 -15.65 47.40 -24.27
C SER A 279 -16.17 45.97 -24.45
N SER A 280 -16.19 45.17 -23.38
CA SER A 280 -16.77 43.82 -23.37
C SER A 280 -18.27 43.85 -23.65
N LEU A 281 -19.01 44.67 -22.91
CA LEU A 281 -20.46 44.85 -23.10
C LEU A 281 -20.81 45.38 -24.48
N SER A 282 -20.00 46.31 -25.01
CA SER A 282 -20.18 46.85 -26.36
C SER A 282 -19.96 45.76 -27.42
N THR A 283 -18.95 44.92 -27.26
CA THR A 283 -18.67 43.80 -28.18
C THR A 283 -19.82 42.79 -28.19
N LEU A 284 -20.33 42.41 -27.01
CA LEU A 284 -21.48 41.50 -26.88
C LEU A 284 -22.77 42.10 -27.45
N HIS A 285 -23.02 43.39 -27.20
CA HIS A 285 -24.21 44.07 -27.69
C HIS A 285 -24.20 44.22 -29.22
N ILE A 286 -23.06 44.61 -29.80
CA ILE A 286 -22.89 44.72 -31.25
C ILE A 286 -23.02 43.34 -31.90
N ARG A 287 -22.43 42.29 -31.30
CA ARG A 287 -22.59 40.92 -31.76
C ARG A 287 -24.04 40.47 -31.75
N PHE A 288 -24.75 40.70 -30.65
CA PHE A 288 -26.17 40.35 -30.53
C PHE A 288 -26.98 41.07 -31.61
N PHE A 289 -26.74 42.37 -31.81
CA PHE A 289 -27.39 43.13 -32.86
C PHE A 289 -27.07 42.56 -34.25
N VAL A 290 -25.82 42.28 -34.59
CA VAL A 290 -25.44 41.72 -35.89
C VAL A 290 -26.08 40.35 -36.11
N VAL A 291 -26.02 39.44 -35.14
CA VAL A 291 -26.58 38.08 -35.28
C VAL A 291 -28.11 38.10 -35.36
N VAL A 292 -28.77 38.85 -34.49
CA VAL A 292 -30.24 38.94 -34.47
C VAL A 292 -30.76 39.70 -35.68
N PHE A 293 -30.14 40.81 -36.06
CA PHE A 293 -30.54 41.58 -37.24
C PHE A 293 -30.29 40.80 -38.54
N SER A 294 -29.17 40.07 -38.66
CA SER A 294 -28.94 39.16 -39.80
C SER A 294 -29.94 38.00 -39.86
N PHE A 295 -30.40 37.50 -38.71
CA PHE A 295 -31.46 36.50 -38.64
C PHE A 295 -32.82 37.06 -39.11
N PHE A 296 -33.18 38.28 -38.68
CA PHE A 296 -34.41 38.94 -39.11
C PHE A 296 -34.42 39.39 -40.58
N LEU A 297 -33.27 39.71 -41.16
CA LEU A 297 -33.13 40.06 -42.59
C LEU A 297 -33.07 38.85 -43.53
N SER A 298 -32.88 37.65 -42.99
CA SER A 298 -32.86 36.40 -43.77
C SER A 298 -34.21 35.67 -43.79
N LEU A 299 -35.23 36.20 -43.09
CA LEU A 299 -36.64 35.81 -43.21
C LEU A 299 -37.34 36.70 -44.25
#